data_AF-A0A086QBZ8-F1
#
_entry.id   AF-A0A086QBZ8-F1
#
_cell.length_a   1.000
_cell.length_b   1.000
_cell.length_c   1.000
_cell.angle_alpha   90.00
_cell.angle_beta   90.00
_cell.angle_gamma   90.00
#
_symmetry.space_group_name_H-M   'P 1'
#
loop_
_entity.id
_entity.type
_entity.pdbx_description
1 polymer ?
#
loop_
_entity_poly.entity_id
_entity_poly.type
_entity_poly.pdbx_seq_one_letter_code
_entity_poly.pdbx_strand_id
1 'polypeptide(L)'
;MESSLRKDQVLRNLWGNQDVDQMTLQITPYIAEELVERLKAVHLEDIGSSEWYTHHQVVQQLNLHAHQQASAATDEFIMDTIVTKDK
;
A
#
# COMPACT_ATOMS: atom_id res chain seq x y z
N MET A 1 1.82 15.53 -16.14
CA MET A 1 0.58 15.97 -15.45
C MET A 1 -0.39 14.80 -15.22
N GLU A 2 -0.72 13.98 -16.22
CA GLU A 2 -1.64 12.83 -16.05
C GLU A 2 -1.20 11.78 -14.99
N SER A 3 0.10 11.47 -14.91
CA SER A 3 0.63 10.51 -13.93
C SER A 3 0.39 10.94 -12.46
N SER A 4 0.52 12.24 -12.18
CA SER A 4 0.28 12.79 -10.83
C SER A 4 -1.20 12.79 -10.46
N LEU A 5 -2.10 13.02 -11.44
CA LEU A 5 -3.55 12.97 -11.19
C LEU A 5 -4.03 11.53 -10.95
N ARG A 6 -3.47 10.55 -11.67
CA ARG A 6 -3.69 9.13 -11.37
C ARG A 6 -3.14 8.76 -9.99
N LYS A 7 -1.96 9.25 -9.60
CA LYS A 7 -1.38 9.06 -8.26
C LYS A 7 -2.34 9.51 -7.16
N ASP A 8 -2.80 10.77 -7.23
CA ASP A 8 -3.68 11.32 -6.19
C ASP A 8 -5.02 10.59 -6.12
N GLN A 9 -5.53 10.11 -7.26
CA GLN A 9 -6.73 9.28 -7.31
C GLN A 9 -6.50 7.92 -6.64
N VAL A 10 -5.38 7.24 -6.96
CA VAL A 10 -5.03 5.94 -6.35
C VAL A 10 -4.82 6.08 -4.85
N LEU A 11 -4.09 7.10 -4.41
CA LEU A 11 -3.84 7.34 -2.99
C LEU A 11 -5.13 7.70 -2.23
N ARG A 12 -6.05 8.48 -2.81
CA ARG A 12 -7.38 8.71 -2.19
C ARG A 12 -8.25 7.46 -2.13
N ASN A 13 -8.13 6.60 -3.13
CA ASN A 13 -8.87 5.35 -3.19
C ASN A 13 -8.32 4.32 -2.18
N LEU A 14 -7.01 4.33 -1.94
CA LEU A 14 -6.35 3.46 -0.95
C LEU A 14 -6.44 3.99 0.48
N TRP A 15 -6.39 5.31 0.68
CA TRP A 15 -6.64 5.98 1.95
C TRP A 15 -7.97 6.73 1.90
N GLY A 16 -9.04 6.07 2.35
CA GLY A 16 -10.28 6.76 2.74
C GLY A 16 -11.55 6.39 1.98
N ASN A 17 -11.52 5.52 0.97
CA ASN A 17 -12.75 5.05 0.30
C ASN A 17 -12.75 3.54 0.07
N GLN A 18 -13.72 2.85 0.68
CA GLN A 18 -13.78 1.39 0.74
C GLN A 18 -14.45 0.71 -0.46
N ASP A 19 -14.90 1.48 -1.45
CA ASP A 19 -15.70 0.97 -2.58
C ASP A 19 -14.89 0.73 -3.87
N VAL A 20 -13.56 0.91 -3.83
CA VAL A 20 -12.72 0.63 -5.00
C VAL A 20 -12.33 -0.83 -4.96
N ASP A 21 -12.65 -1.58 -6.01
CA ASP A 21 -12.28 -2.99 -6.14
C ASP A 21 -10.74 -3.12 -6.11
N GLN A 22 -10.22 -3.34 -4.90
CA GLN A 22 -8.81 -3.21 -4.54
C GLN A 22 -7.91 -4.19 -5.31
N MET A 23 -8.53 -5.19 -5.95
CA MET A 23 -7.90 -6.20 -6.79
C MET A 23 -7.48 -5.67 -8.17
N THR A 24 -7.88 -4.45 -8.57
CA THR A 24 -7.59 -3.88 -9.90
C THR A 24 -6.56 -2.74 -9.91
N LEU A 25 -6.07 -2.32 -8.74
CA LEU A 25 -5.12 -1.22 -8.64
C LEU A 25 -3.72 -1.69 -9.01
N GLN A 26 -3.19 -1.15 -10.11
CA GLN A 26 -1.83 -1.43 -10.53
C GLN A 26 -0.84 -0.74 -9.59
N ILE A 27 -0.26 -1.50 -8.65
CA ILE A 27 0.82 -1.03 -7.80
C ILE A 27 2.11 -1.01 -8.61
N THR A 28 2.65 0.19 -8.83
CA THR A 28 3.98 0.42 -9.42
C THR A 28 5.01 0.64 -8.31
N PRO A 29 6.33 0.56 -8.60
CA PRO A 29 7.36 0.82 -7.59
C PRO A 29 7.19 2.18 -6.89
N TYR A 30 6.88 3.22 -7.65
CA TYR A 30 6.65 4.56 -7.12
C TYR A 30 5.43 4.65 -6.20
N ILE A 31 4.34 3.96 -6.57
CA ILE A 31 3.15 3.89 -5.71
C ILE A 31 3.50 3.14 -4.44
N ALA A 32 4.16 1.98 -4.53
CA ALA A 32 4.58 1.19 -3.38
C ALA A 32 5.43 2.00 -2.39
N GLU A 33 6.39 2.80 -2.89
CA GLU A 33 7.18 3.71 -2.05
C GLU A 33 6.30 4.67 -1.25
N GLU A 34 5.38 5.36 -1.92
CA GLU A 34 4.44 6.27 -1.26
C GLU A 34 3.52 5.54 -0.27
N LEU A 35 3.10 4.30 -0.58
CA LEU A 35 2.26 3.53 0.32
C LEU A 35 3.01 3.19 1.61
N VAL A 36 4.22 2.65 1.46
CA VAL A 36 5.08 2.23 2.56
C VAL A 36 5.50 3.42 3.41
N GLU A 37 5.81 4.57 2.80
CA GLU A 37 6.14 5.79 3.54
C GLU A 37 5.01 6.26 4.45
N ARG A 38 3.76 6.15 3.99
CA ARG A 38 2.54 6.52 4.74
C ARG A 38 2.21 5.55 5.85
N LEU A 39 2.75 4.32 5.85
CA LEU A 39 2.55 3.38 6.95
C LEU A 39 3.16 3.94 8.23
N LYS A 40 2.40 3.84 9.32
CA LYS A 40 2.82 4.24 10.66
C LYS A 40 2.64 3.08 11.62
N ALA A 41 3.48 3.06 12.65
CA ALA A 41 3.23 2.22 13.81
C ALA A 41 1.91 2.66 14.46
N VAL A 42 1.04 1.69 14.75
CA VAL A 42 -0.24 1.91 15.43
C VAL A 42 -0.10 1.40 16.85
N HIS A 43 -0.51 2.20 17.84
CA HIS A 43 -0.52 1.76 19.23
C HIS A 43 -1.56 0.66 19.45
N LEU A 44 -1.31 -0.23 20.40
CA LEU A 44 -2.19 -1.38 20.65
C LEU A 44 -3.63 -0.96 21.03
N GLU A 45 -3.78 0.18 21.70
CA GLU A 45 -5.06 0.76 22.08
C GLU A 45 -5.89 1.28 20.89
N ASP A 46 -5.23 1.58 19.77
CA ASP A 46 -5.88 2.09 18.55
C ASP A 46 -6.27 0.96 17.58
N ILE A 47 -6.00 -0.30 17.91
CA ILE A 47 -6.43 -1.45 17.11
C ILE A 47 -7.95 -1.47 17.02
N GLY A 48 -8.47 -1.64 15.81
CA GLY A 48 -9.91 -1.58 15.52
C GLY A 48 -10.45 -0.16 15.29
N SER A 49 -9.64 0.88 15.46
CA SER A 49 -9.99 2.23 15.01
C SER A 49 -10.09 2.31 13.49
N SER A 50 -10.75 3.36 12.98
CA SER A 50 -10.82 3.63 11.54
C SER A 50 -9.43 3.88 10.92
N GLU A 51 -8.54 4.52 11.67
CA GLU A 51 -7.16 4.74 11.25
C GLU A 51 -6.41 3.40 11.13
N TRP A 52 -6.52 2.54 12.15
CA TRP A 52 -5.94 1.19 12.09
C TRP A 52 -6.49 0.40 10.90
N TYR A 53 -7.80 0.41 10.68
CA TYR A 53 -8.42 -0.35 9.60
C TYR A 53 -7.88 0.08 8.23
N THR A 54 -7.75 1.39 8.01
CA THR A 54 -7.17 1.93 6.77
C THR A 54 -5.74 1.46 6.56
N HIS A 55 -4.89 1.55 7.60
CA HIS A 55 -3.51 1.05 7.52
C HIS A 55 -3.46 -0.45 7.28
N HIS A 56 -4.30 -1.22 7.98
CA HIS A 56 -4.36 -2.67 7.86
C HIS A 56 -4.69 -3.11 6.44
N GLN A 57 -5.65 -2.46 5.77
CA GLN A 57 -5.98 -2.74 4.38
C GLN A 57 -4.81 -2.48 3.43
N VAL A 58 -4.11 -1.35 3.60
CA VAL A 58 -2.93 -1.02 2.78
C VAL A 58 -1.84 -2.09 2.97
N VAL A 59 -1.58 -2.51 4.22
CA VAL A 59 -0.61 -3.57 4.51
C VAL A 59 -1.01 -4.89 3.86
N GLN A 60 -2.30 -5.27 3.92
CA GLN A 60 -2.79 -6.48 3.26
C GLN A 60 -2.57 -6.46 1.74
N GLN A 61 -2.80 -5.33 1.08
CA GLN A 61 -2.55 -5.20 -0.35
C GLN A 61 -1.08 -5.28 -0.70
N LEU A 62 -0.23 -4.55 0.03
CA LEU A 62 1.22 -4.60 -0.17
C LEU A 62 1.73 -6.03 -0.03
N ASN A 63 1.26 -6.75 0.99
CA ASN A 63 1.63 -8.14 1.20
C ASN A 63 1.16 -9.07 0.08
N LEU A 64 -0.08 -8.90 -0.40
CA LEU A 64 -0.60 -9.68 -1.53
C LEU A 64 0.26 -9.47 -2.78
N HIS A 65 0.60 -8.22 -3.10
CA HIS A 65 1.45 -7.93 -4.25
C HIS A 65 2.89 -8.44 -4.07
N ALA A 66 3.47 -8.34 -2.87
CA ALA A 66 4.80 -8.89 -2.59
C ALA A 66 4.82 -10.42 -2.82
N HIS A 67 3.79 -11.12 -2.35
CA HIS A 67 3.64 -12.56 -2.62
C HIS A 67 3.47 -12.88 -4.12
N GLN A 68 2.74 -12.06 -4.86
CA GLN A 68 2.62 -12.21 -6.32
C GLN A 68 3.97 -12.00 -7.02
N GLN A 69 4.76 -10.99 -6.61
CA GLN A 69 6.08 -10.71 -7.16
C GLN A 69 7.05 -11.87 -6.93
N ALA A 70 7.09 -12.37 -5.69
CA ALA A 70 7.90 -13.53 -5.34
C ALA A 70 7.47 -14.79 -6.11
N SER A 71 6.16 -15.05 -6.21
CA SER A 71 5.62 -16.22 -6.94
C SER A 71 5.89 -16.17 -8.45
N ALA A 72 5.90 -14.96 -9.02
CA ALA A 72 6.18 -14.74 -10.44
C ALA A 72 7.69 -14.59 -10.75
N ALA A 73 8.55 -14.63 -9.72
CA ALA A 73 9.98 -14.36 -9.83
C ALA A 73 10.29 -13.04 -10.56
N THR A 74 9.49 -12.01 -10.28
CA THR A 74 9.70 -10.65 -10.79
C THR A 74 10.44 -9.79 -9.77
N ASP A 75 10.80 -8.56 -10.15
CA ASP A 75 11.38 -7.57 -9.23
C ASP A 75 10.52 -7.38 -7.97
N GLU A 76 11.14 -7.46 -6.79
CA GLU A 76 10.50 -7.50 -5.47
C GLU A 76 10.45 -6.11 -4.81
N PHE A 77 10.14 -5.08 -5.60
CA PHE A 77 10.24 -3.68 -5.18
C PHE A 77 9.44 -3.35 -3.90
N ILE A 78 8.36 -4.07 -3.58
CA ILE A 78 7.60 -3.84 -2.34
C ILE A 78 8.43 -4.25 -1.12
N MET A 79 9.03 -5.44 -1.18
CA MET A 79 9.89 -5.96 -0.12
C MET A 79 11.10 -5.04 0.07
N ASP A 80 11.76 -4.68 -1.03
CA ASP A 80 12.92 -3.79 -1.00
C ASP A 80 12.58 -2.42 -0.39
N THR A 81 11.41 -1.88 -0.72
CA THR A 81 10.94 -0.61 -0.16
C THR A 81 10.68 -0.72 1.35
N ILE A 82 10.03 -1.78 1.82
CA ILE A 82 9.75 -2.00 3.25
C ILE A 82 11.08 -2.07 4.04
N VAL A 83 12.03 -2.87 3.56
CA VAL A 83 13.35 -3.01 4.19
C VAL A 83 14.11 -1.68 4.18
N THR A 84 14.10 -0.97 3.06
CA THR A 84 14.83 0.30 2.91
C THR A 84 14.27 1.41 3.80
N LYS A 85 12.95 1.42 4.03
CA LYS A 85 12.27 2.46 4.83
C LYS A 85 12.16 2.10 6.32
N ASP A 86 12.75 0.98 6.75
CA ASP A 86 12.79 0.50 8.13
C ASP A 86 11.40 0.50 8.79
N LYS A 87 10.44 -0.11 8.11
CA LYS A 87 9.04 -0.21 8.55
C LYS A 87 8.75 -1.50 9.28
#